data_AF-A0AAW2JEG0-F1
#
_entry.id   AF-A0AAW2JEG0-F1
#
_cell.length_a   1.000
_cell.length_b   1.000
_cell.length_c   1.000
_cell.angle_alpha   90.00
_cell.angle_beta   90.00
_cell.angle_gamma   90.00
#
_symmetry.space_group_name_H-M   'P 1'
#
loop_
_entity.id
_entity.type
_entity.pdbx_description
1 polymer ?
#
loop_
_entity_poly.entity_id
_entity_poly.type
_entity_poly.pdbx_seq_one_letter_code
_entity_poly.pdbx_strand_id
1 'polypeptide(L)'
;MSKNRLTMIMETNKFNVMNYNDWLRNLRTVLDFENQGYVLDKSFPTALPEGSSPEECVMFEKWLKENHKVYAVPDRHIRYATTKQFFGTKTAKGSSMHSHGIKMLSLIEKLEDLKAGFYNDRYIDVILQSLPPSYDPFFINYNMNGLSSP
;
A
#
# COMPACT_ATOMS: atom_id res chain seq x y z
N MET A 1 1.13 4.84 30.38
CA MET A 1 0.93 3.85 29.31
C MET A 1 2.14 2.91 29.29
N SER A 2 1.96 1.63 29.61
CA SER A 2 3.05 0.65 29.57
C SER A 2 3.46 0.40 28.12
N LYS A 3 4.73 0.64 27.78
CA LYS A 3 5.28 0.28 26.46
C LYS A 3 5.06 -1.22 26.24
N ASN A 4 4.34 -1.57 25.19
CA ASN A 4 4.18 -2.96 24.76
C ASN A 4 5.59 -3.53 24.49
N ARG A 5 5.89 -4.74 24.96
CA ARG A 5 7.20 -5.39 24.74
C ARG A 5 7.54 -5.48 23.23
N LEU A 6 6.52 -5.48 22.37
CA LEU A 6 6.65 -5.51 20.91
C LEU A 6 7.12 -4.17 20.32
N THR A 7 6.64 -3.04 20.83
CA THR A 7 7.18 -1.73 20.43
C THR A 7 8.63 -1.57 20.89
N MET A 8 8.99 -2.17 22.02
CA MET A 8 10.38 -2.16 22.51
C MET A 8 11.35 -2.97 21.61
N ILE A 9 10.91 -4.08 21.01
CA ILE A 9 11.73 -4.87 20.06
C ILE A 9 12.12 -4.04 18.84
N MET A 10 11.18 -3.26 18.29
CA MET A 10 11.43 -2.39 17.14
C MET A 10 12.26 -1.14 17.52
N GLU A 11 12.06 -0.58 18.71
CA GLU A 11 12.85 0.54 19.22
C GLU A 11 14.31 0.17 19.52
N THR A 12 14.55 -1.05 19.99
CA THR A 12 15.89 -1.56 20.33
C THR A 12 16.69 -1.95 19.09
N ASN A 13 16.02 -2.51 18.08
CA ASN A 13 16.63 -2.93 16.82
C ASN A 13 16.25 -1.98 15.68
N LYS A 14 16.62 -0.70 15.80
CA LYS A 14 16.37 0.27 14.72
C LYS A 14 17.02 -0.20 13.42
N PHE A 15 16.30 0.02 12.32
CA PHE A 15 16.78 -0.36 11.00
C PHE A 15 18.12 0.30 10.67
N ASN A 16 19.04 -0.49 10.14
CA ASN A 16 20.27 -0.06 9.47
C ASN A 16 20.53 -0.98 8.27
N VAL A 17 21.37 -0.53 7.34
CA VAL A 17 21.62 -1.27 6.08
C VAL A 17 22.16 -2.68 6.34
N MET A 18 22.88 -2.89 7.44
CA MET A 18 23.54 -4.16 7.78
C MET A 18 22.62 -5.15 8.50
N ASN A 19 21.49 -4.71 9.06
CA ASN A 19 20.59 -5.55 9.88
C ASN A 19 19.24 -5.84 9.21
N TYR A 20 19.15 -5.71 7.88
CA TYR A 20 17.90 -5.89 7.13
C TYR A 20 17.14 -7.17 7.50
N ASN A 21 17.83 -8.32 7.55
CA ASN A 21 17.20 -9.61 7.86
C ASN A 21 16.67 -9.66 9.30
N ASP A 22 17.44 -9.13 10.26
CA ASP A 22 17.03 -9.09 11.67
C ASP A 22 15.86 -8.13 11.87
N TRP A 23 15.90 -6.98 11.21
CA TRP A 23 14.80 -6.00 11.23
C TRP A 23 13.53 -6.57 10.61
N LEU A 24 13.64 -7.26 9.47
CA LEU A 24 12.51 -7.90 8.81
C LEU A 24 11.90 -9.01 9.68
N ARG A 25 12.73 -9.83 10.34
CA ARG A 25 12.27 -10.84 11.30
C ARG A 25 11.52 -10.21 12.47
N ASN A 26 12.08 -9.14 13.06
CA ASN A 26 11.45 -8.43 14.17
C ASN A 26 10.10 -7.82 13.76
N LEU A 27 10.03 -7.18 12.59
CA LEU A 27 8.78 -6.65 12.05
C LEU A 27 7.74 -7.75 11.86
N ARG A 28 8.14 -8.89 11.30
CA ARG A 28 7.26 -10.05 11.13
C ARG A 28 6.71 -10.56 12.47
N THR A 29 7.57 -10.72 13.47
CA THR A 29 7.15 -11.13 14.83
C THR A 29 6.12 -10.17 15.43
N VAL A 30 6.29 -8.86 15.26
CA VAL A 30 5.32 -7.86 15.75
C VAL A 30 3.97 -8.01 15.03
N LEU A 31 3.99 -8.14 13.71
CA LEU A 31 2.77 -8.29 12.91
C LEU A 31 2.07 -9.63 13.18
N ASP A 32 2.79 -10.73 13.32
CA ASP A 32 2.23 -12.04 13.68
C ASP A 32 1.52 -11.99 15.04
N PHE A 33 2.09 -11.30 16.03
CA PHE A 33 1.46 -11.12 17.32
C PHE A 33 0.13 -10.33 17.22
N GLU A 34 0.07 -9.35 16.32
CA GLU A 34 -1.15 -8.57 16.06
C GLU A 34 -2.12 -9.28 15.10
N ASN A 35 -1.85 -10.53 14.73
CA ASN A 35 -2.61 -11.30 13.73
C ASN A 35 -2.66 -10.60 12.35
N GLN A 36 -1.62 -9.83 12.04
CA GLN A 36 -1.43 -9.07 10.79
C GLN A 36 -0.22 -9.54 9.98
N GLY A 37 0.41 -10.66 10.34
CA GLY A 37 1.53 -11.25 9.61
C GLY A 37 1.31 -11.42 8.11
N TYR A 38 0.05 -11.68 7.74
CA TYR A 38 -0.43 -11.80 6.36
C TYR A 38 -0.08 -10.58 5.47
N VAL A 39 0.13 -9.40 6.07
CA VAL A 39 0.52 -8.17 5.38
C VAL A 39 1.89 -8.30 4.71
N LEU A 40 2.82 -9.03 5.34
CA LEU A 40 4.14 -9.34 4.76
C LEU A 40 4.13 -10.62 3.91
N ASP A 41 3.21 -11.54 4.20
CA ASP A 41 3.09 -12.85 3.53
C ASP A 41 2.47 -12.81 2.14
N LYS A 42 2.26 -11.61 1.57
CA LYS A 42 2.18 -11.48 0.11
C LYS A 42 3.50 -11.86 -0.60
N SER A 43 4.47 -12.45 0.09
CA SER A 43 5.51 -13.24 -0.54
C SER A 43 4.90 -14.43 -1.27
N PHE A 44 5.25 -14.53 -2.55
CA PHE A 44 4.96 -15.71 -3.36
C PHE A 44 5.32 -16.99 -2.61
N PRO A 45 4.42 -17.98 -2.50
CA PRO A 45 4.86 -19.34 -2.27
C PRO A 45 5.81 -19.68 -3.42
N THR A 46 7.07 -19.95 -3.08
CA THR A 46 8.13 -20.24 -4.05
C THR A 46 8.06 -21.67 -4.58
N ALA A 47 7.34 -22.57 -3.90
CA ALA A 47 7.09 -23.94 -4.31
C ALA A 47 5.90 -24.54 -3.54
N LEU A 48 5.33 -25.62 -4.08
CA LEU A 48 4.39 -26.48 -3.35
C LEU A 48 5.14 -27.46 -2.43
N PRO A 49 4.50 -27.90 -1.33
CA PRO A 49 5.01 -28.99 -0.51
C PRO A 49 5.27 -30.28 -1.31
N GLU A 50 6.28 -31.06 -0.93
CA GLU A 50 6.49 -32.40 -1.46
C GLU A 50 5.28 -33.29 -1.11
N GLY A 51 4.66 -33.88 -2.14
CA GLY A 51 3.46 -34.71 -2.00
C GLY A 51 2.14 -34.00 -2.33
N SER A 52 2.18 -32.75 -2.84
CA SER A 52 0.98 -32.06 -3.30
C SER A 52 0.22 -32.81 -4.40
N SER A 53 -1.10 -32.72 -4.36
CA SER A 53 -1.96 -33.38 -5.35
C SER A 53 -1.87 -32.69 -6.72
N PRO A 54 -2.23 -33.38 -7.82
CA PRO A 54 -2.33 -32.76 -9.14
C PRO A 54 -3.27 -31.54 -9.16
N GLU A 55 -4.37 -31.56 -8.41
CA GLU A 55 -5.32 -30.45 -8.28
C GLU A 55 -4.69 -29.26 -7.55
N GLU A 56 -3.90 -29.50 -6.51
CA GLU A 56 -3.15 -28.45 -5.78
C GLU A 56 -2.11 -27.80 -6.69
N CYS A 57 -1.42 -28.59 -7.52
CA CYS A 57 -0.50 -28.10 -8.56
C CYS A 57 -1.21 -27.19 -9.56
N VAL A 58 -2.36 -27.58 -10.08
CA VAL A 58 -3.14 -26.76 -11.03
C VAL A 58 -3.65 -25.48 -10.39
N MET A 59 -4.14 -25.54 -9.15
CA MET A 59 -4.57 -24.36 -8.40
C MET A 59 -3.42 -23.42 -8.11
N PHE A 60 -2.24 -23.96 -7.80
CA PHE A 60 -1.01 -23.18 -7.57
C PHE A 60 -0.49 -22.54 -8.85
N GLU A 61 -0.50 -23.25 -9.99
CA GLU A 61 -0.13 -22.70 -11.29
C GLU A 61 -1.10 -21.59 -11.73
N LYS A 62 -2.40 -21.78 -11.51
CA LYS A 62 -3.42 -20.75 -11.75
C LYS A 62 -3.16 -19.52 -10.87
N TRP A 63 -2.92 -19.73 -9.58
CA TRP A 63 -2.58 -18.67 -8.63
C TRP A 63 -1.29 -17.96 -9.04
N LEU A 64 -0.25 -18.68 -9.47
CA LEU A 64 0.98 -18.10 -10.01
C LEU A 64 0.71 -17.27 -11.26
N LYS A 65 -0.09 -17.76 -12.21
CA LYS A 65 -0.42 -17.00 -13.43
C LYS A 65 -1.18 -15.70 -13.13
N GLU A 66 -2.08 -15.74 -12.15
CA GLU A 66 -2.88 -14.60 -11.71
C GLU A 66 -2.05 -13.59 -10.89
N ASN A 67 -1.09 -14.05 -10.08
CA ASN A 67 -0.31 -13.20 -9.16
C ASN A 67 1.09 -12.83 -9.69
N HIS A 68 1.75 -13.65 -10.50
CA HIS A 68 3.10 -13.41 -11.06
C HIS A 68 3.14 -12.21 -11.99
N LYS A 69 2.03 -11.88 -12.66
CA LYS A 69 1.89 -10.65 -13.47
C LYS A 69 1.72 -9.38 -12.64
N VAL A 70 1.40 -9.50 -11.36
CA VAL A 70 1.14 -8.35 -10.49
C VAL A 70 2.40 -7.92 -9.72
N TYR A 71 3.43 -8.77 -9.59
CA TYR A 71 4.55 -8.49 -8.67
C TYR A 71 5.94 -8.88 -9.18
N ALA A 72 6.24 -8.81 -10.48
CA ALA A 72 7.63 -8.89 -10.94
C ALA A 72 8.50 -7.88 -10.17
N VAL A 73 9.77 -8.19 -9.89
CA VAL A 73 10.65 -7.32 -9.08
C VAL A 73 10.69 -5.88 -9.64
N PRO A 74 10.80 -5.63 -10.96
CA PRO A 74 10.67 -4.28 -11.51
C PRO A 74 9.32 -3.62 -11.19
N ASP A 75 8.21 -4.34 -11.37
CA ASP A 75 6.86 -3.84 -11.11
C ASP A 75 6.65 -3.49 -9.63
N ARG A 76 7.24 -4.27 -8.70
CA ARG A 76 7.17 -3.97 -7.26
C ARG A 76 7.86 -2.65 -6.93
N HIS A 77 9.04 -2.40 -7.50
CA HIS A 77 9.77 -1.15 -7.26
C HIS A 77 9.05 0.05 -7.88
N ILE A 78 8.56 -0.08 -9.11
CA ILE A 78 7.82 0.99 -9.81
C ILE A 78 6.51 1.29 -9.09
N ARG A 79 5.77 0.25 -8.67
CA ARG A 79 4.57 0.41 -7.85
C ARG A 79 4.89 1.11 -6.55
N TYR A 80 5.89 0.65 -5.79
CA TYR A 80 6.27 1.30 -4.53
C TYR A 80 6.61 2.79 -4.74
N ALA A 81 7.41 3.13 -5.75
CA ALA A 81 7.75 4.51 -6.06
C ALA A 81 6.51 5.35 -6.39
N THR A 82 5.60 4.80 -7.19
CA THR A 82 4.36 5.48 -7.63
C THR A 82 3.41 5.66 -6.44
N THR A 83 3.21 4.63 -5.64
CA THR A 83 2.40 4.69 -4.40
C THR A 83 2.98 5.69 -3.41
N LYS A 84 4.30 5.70 -3.20
CA LYS A 84 4.98 6.68 -2.34
C LYS A 84 4.74 8.12 -2.83
N GLN A 85 4.84 8.34 -4.14
CA GLN A 85 4.59 9.64 -4.73
C GLN A 85 3.12 10.06 -4.59
N PHE A 86 2.18 9.15 -4.79
CA PHE A 86 0.75 9.40 -4.64
C PHE A 86 0.39 9.85 -3.22
N PHE A 87 0.73 9.05 -2.20
CA PHE A 87 0.46 9.40 -0.80
C PHE A 87 1.24 10.63 -0.31
N GLY A 88 2.44 10.85 -0.86
CA GLY A 88 3.30 11.98 -0.48
C GLY A 88 2.98 13.30 -1.19
N THR A 89 2.17 13.28 -2.25
CA THR A 89 1.84 14.50 -3.00
C THR A 89 0.87 15.36 -2.18
N LYS A 90 1.31 16.56 -1.82
CA LYS A 90 0.51 17.59 -1.15
C LYS A 90 0.47 18.84 -2.01
N THR A 91 -0.64 19.57 -1.99
CA THR A 91 -0.72 20.86 -2.67
C THR A 91 0.03 21.91 -1.84
N ALA A 92 0.99 22.63 -2.44
CA ALA A 92 1.65 23.75 -1.78
C ALA A 92 0.75 25.00 -1.79
N LYS A 93 0.89 25.86 -0.78
CA LYS A 93 0.12 27.11 -0.67
C LYS A 93 0.34 27.97 -1.92
N GLY A 94 -0.75 28.35 -2.60
CA GLY A 94 -0.71 29.13 -3.85
C GLY A 94 -0.47 28.32 -5.12
N SER A 95 -0.36 26.99 -5.04
CA SER A 95 -0.30 26.13 -6.23
C SER A 95 -1.66 25.97 -6.91
N SER A 96 -1.67 25.76 -8.22
CA SER A 96 -2.90 25.54 -8.99
C SER A 96 -3.54 24.20 -8.64
N MET A 97 -4.79 24.23 -8.15
CA MET A 97 -5.59 23.03 -7.88
C MET A 97 -5.82 22.19 -9.13
N HIS A 98 -5.95 22.83 -10.29
CA HIS A 98 -6.08 22.13 -11.56
C HIS A 98 -4.82 21.31 -11.87
N SER A 99 -3.63 21.92 -11.75
CA SER A 99 -2.36 21.22 -11.97
C SER A 99 -2.15 20.06 -10.98
N HIS A 100 -2.59 20.24 -9.72
CA HIS A 100 -2.54 19.20 -8.71
C HIS A 100 -3.48 18.03 -9.04
N GLY A 101 -4.71 18.33 -9.47
CA GLY A 101 -5.68 17.31 -9.91
C GLY A 101 -5.17 16.46 -11.06
N ILE A 102 -4.59 17.08 -12.10
CA ILE A 102 -4.00 16.37 -13.24
C ILE A 102 -2.85 15.46 -12.77
N LYS A 103 -1.99 15.94 -11.89
CA LYS A 103 -0.90 15.14 -11.32
C LYS A 103 -1.44 13.92 -10.55
N MET A 104 -2.44 14.11 -9.70
CA MET A 104 -3.07 13.00 -8.96
C MET A 104 -3.72 11.98 -9.89
N LEU A 105 -4.44 12.43 -10.92
CA LEU A 105 -5.03 11.55 -11.92
C LEU A 105 -3.98 10.70 -12.64
N SER A 106 -2.88 11.32 -13.10
CA SER A 106 -1.79 10.58 -13.76
C SER A 106 -1.15 9.50 -12.88
N LEU A 107 -1.13 9.72 -11.56
CA LEU A 107 -0.61 8.74 -10.60
C LEU A 107 -1.61 7.59 -10.39
N ILE A 108 -2.92 7.87 -10.43
CA ILE A 108 -3.98 6.87 -10.36
C ILE A 108 -3.94 5.98 -11.59
N GLU A 109 -3.93 6.55 -12.79
CA GLU A 109 -3.85 5.81 -14.06
C GLU A 109 -2.64 4.87 -14.06
N LYS A 110 -1.48 5.38 -13.62
CA LYS A 110 -0.26 4.56 -13.50
C LYS A 110 -0.39 3.42 -12.48
N LEU A 111 -1.14 3.60 -11.38
CA LEU A 111 -1.41 2.54 -10.42
C LEU A 111 -2.37 1.49 -10.99
N GLU A 112 -3.35 1.90 -11.79
CA GLU A 112 -4.28 1.00 -12.48
C GLU A 112 -3.55 0.13 -13.51
N ASP A 113 -2.66 0.72 -14.32
CA ASP A 113 -1.82 0.00 -15.28
C ASP A 113 -0.95 -1.08 -14.60
N LEU A 114 -0.44 -0.77 -13.41
CA LEU A 114 0.36 -1.69 -12.60
C LEU A 114 -0.49 -2.74 -11.85
N LYS A 115 -1.81 -2.78 -12.08
CA LYS A 115 -2.77 -3.61 -11.32
C LYS A 115 -2.62 -3.44 -9.81
N ALA A 116 -2.23 -2.24 -9.41
CA ALA A 116 -1.94 -1.81 -8.06
C ALA A 116 -3.05 -0.94 -7.48
N GLY A 117 -4.14 -0.77 -8.24
CA GLY A 117 -5.18 0.16 -7.90
C GLY A 117 -5.91 -0.19 -6.61
N PHE A 118 -6.40 0.84 -5.94
CA PHE A 118 -7.26 0.68 -4.77
C PHE A 118 -8.73 0.61 -5.20
N TYR A 119 -9.62 0.24 -4.28
CA TYR A 119 -11.04 0.53 -4.43
C TYR A 119 -11.21 2.06 -4.57
N ASN A 120 -12.11 2.50 -5.45
CA ASN A 120 -12.27 3.91 -5.84
C ASN A 120 -12.35 4.89 -4.64
N ASP A 121 -13.03 4.49 -3.57
CA ASP A 121 -13.18 5.30 -2.35
C ASP A 121 -11.82 5.68 -1.72
N ARG A 122 -10.82 4.80 -1.80
CA ARG A 122 -9.48 5.08 -1.25
C ARG A 122 -8.71 6.09 -2.08
N TYR A 123 -8.97 6.22 -3.37
CA TYR A 123 -8.35 7.28 -4.17
C TYR A 123 -8.90 8.65 -3.76
N ILE A 124 -10.21 8.71 -3.55
CA ILE A 124 -10.90 9.92 -3.09
C ILE A 124 -10.32 10.36 -1.75
N ASP A 125 -10.22 9.46 -0.78
CA ASP A 125 -9.67 9.77 0.54
C ASP A 125 -8.25 10.36 0.45
N VAL A 126 -7.39 9.78 -0.39
CA VAL A 126 -6.00 10.25 -0.54
C VAL A 126 -5.94 11.60 -1.26
N ILE A 127 -6.81 11.83 -2.26
CA ILE A 127 -6.95 13.13 -2.92
C ILE A 127 -7.40 14.18 -1.90
N LEU A 128 -8.43 13.90 -1.09
CA LEU A 128 -8.91 14.83 -0.07
C LEU A 128 -7.82 15.14 0.97
N GLN A 129 -7.08 14.13 1.43
CA GLN A 129 -5.95 14.29 2.35
C GLN A 129 -4.75 15.04 1.76
N SER A 130 -4.69 15.22 0.44
CA SER A 130 -3.61 15.96 -0.23
C SER A 130 -3.82 17.47 -0.27
N LEU A 131 -5.05 17.90 -0.01
CA LEU A 131 -5.46 19.31 -0.08
C LEU A 131 -4.91 20.10 1.13
N PRO A 132 -4.72 21.42 0.98
CA PRO A 132 -4.38 22.29 2.09
C PRO A 132 -5.54 22.42 3.09
N PRO A 133 -5.28 22.77 4.37
CA PRO A 133 -6.33 22.99 5.38
C PRO A 133 -7.38 24.04 5.01
N SER A 134 -7.09 24.94 4.07
CA SER A 134 -8.09 25.89 3.53
C SER A 134 -9.29 25.21 2.85
N TYR A 135 -9.18 23.91 2.54
CA TYR A 135 -10.22 23.09 1.94
C TYR A 135 -10.99 22.23 2.97
N ASP A 136 -10.72 22.37 4.27
CA ASP A 136 -11.46 21.64 5.33
C ASP A 136 -12.99 21.82 5.23
N PRO A 137 -13.54 23.01 4.89
CA PRO A 137 -14.99 23.16 4.68
C PRO A 137 -15.54 22.31 3.53
N PHE A 138 -14.75 22.11 2.47
CA PHE A 138 -15.13 21.25 1.34
C PHE A 138 -15.18 19.78 1.77
N PHE A 139 -14.21 19.32 2.56
CA PHE A 139 -14.22 17.96 3.11
C PHE A 139 -15.45 17.68 3.98
N ILE A 140 -15.79 18.62 4.87
CA ILE A 140 -16.99 18.51 5.72
C ILE A 140 -18.26 18.41 4.85
N ASN A 141 -18.38 19.26 3.83
CA ASN A 141 -19.53 19.24 2.92
C ASN A 141 -19.60 17.95 2.09
N TYR A 142 -18.45 17.49 1.58
CA TYR A 142 -18.34 16.25 0.80
C TYR A 142 -18.80 15.04 1.60
N ASN A 143 -18.37 14.92 2.86
CA ASN A 143 -18.75 13.79 3.71
C ASN A 143 -20.22 13.81 4.14
N MET A 144 -20.79 15.00 4.34
CA MET A 144 -22.18 15.12 4.78
C MET A 144 -23.19 14.91 3.64
N ASN A 145 -22.86 15.33 2.42
CA ASN A 145 -23.80 15.36 1.30
C ASN A 145 -23.46 14.36 0.19
N GLY A 146 -22.28 13.74 0.22
CA GLY A 146 -21.76 12.94 -0.89
C GLY A 146 -21.58 13.76 -2.17
N LEU A 147 -21.33 13.07 -3.30
CA LEU A 147 -21.53 13.63 -4.64
C LEU A 147 -23.03 13.63 -4.96
N SER A 148 -23.85 14.34 -4.18
CA SER A 148 -25.15 14.75 -4.68
C SER A 148 -24.90 15.83 -5.73
N SER A 149 -24.63 15.38 -6.95
CA SER A 149 -24.68 16.25 -8.13
C SER A 149 -26.11 16.79 -8.26
N PRO A 150 -26.33 18.07 -8.59
CA PRO A 150 -27.52 18.43 -9.36
C PRO A 150 -27.54 17.67 -10.70
#